data_AF-A0AAD8AW20-F1
#
_entry.id   AF-A0AAD8AW20-F1
#
_cell.length_a   1.000
_cell.length_b   1.000
_cell.length_c   1.000
_cell.angle_alpha   90.00
_cell.angle_beta   90.00
_cell.angle_gamma   90.00
#
_symmetry.space_group_name_H-M   'P 1'
#
loop_
_entity.id
_entity.type
_entity.pdbx_description
1 polymer ?
#
loop_
_entity_poly.entity_id
_entity_poly.type
_entity_poly.pdbx_seq_one_letter_code
_entity_poly.pdbx_strand_id
1 'polypeptide(L)'
;KNEVFVDTKTYLSSRRLCNHQISRGPLESRKLWRNVTFYLKEKRVDDATEEKHKLEQRQRDEAKERKEQGKKWETQFFHEVGEHWVYHNPLVKRLKNKTPQTQRKRPA
;
A
#
# COMPACT_ATOMS: atom_id res chain seq x y z
N LYS A 1 -28.91 29.26 -10.57
CA LYS A 1 -28.26 28.72 -11.79
C LYS A 1 -27.43 27.53 -11.36
N ASN A 2 -27.66 26.35 -11.93
CA ASN A 2 -26.82 25.18 -11.68
C ASN A 2 -25.70 25.17 -12.72
N GLU A 3 -24.48 25.40 -12.27
CA GLU A 3 -23.27 25.26 -13.09
C GLU A 3 -22.59 23.93 -12.72
N VAL A 4 -22.07 23.23 -13.71
CA VAL A 4 -21.40 21.94 -13.50
C VAL A 4 -20.05 22.18 -12.84
N PHE A 5 -19.91 21.73 -11.59
CA PHE A 5 -18.67 21.92 -10.80
C PHE A 5 -17.52 21.03 -11.29
N VAL A 6 -17.78 19.75 -11.58
CA VAL A 6 -16.78 18.78 -12.09
C VAL A 6 -17.48 17.74 -12.94
N ASP A 7 -16.94 17.46 -14.14
CA ASP A 7 -17.34 16.32 -14.98
C ASP A 7 -16.30 15.19 -14.86
N THR A 8 -16.74 14.04 -14.34
CA THR A 8 -15.89 12.86 -14.12
C THR A 8 -15.58 12.10 -15.41
N LYS A 9 -16.31 12.35 -16.50
CA LYS A 9 -16.06 11.73 -17.81
C LYS A 9 -14.88 12.40 -18.51
N THR A 10 -14.73 13.71 -18.33
CA THR A 10 -13.64 14.50 -18.93
C THR A 10 -12.37 14.52 -18.08
N TYR A 11 -12.49 14.25 -16.77
CA TYR A 11 -11.35 14.31 -15.86
C TYR A 11 -10.35 13.17 -16.09
N LEU A 12 -9.09 13.51 -16.34
CA LEU A 12 -8.02 12.53 -16.55
C LEU A 12 -7.67 11.82 -15.24
N SER A 13 -7.95 10.52 -15.18
CA SER A 13 -7.53 9.69 -14.05
C SER A 13 -6.02 9.43 -14.09
N SER A 14 -5.30 10.01 -13.13
CA SER A 14 -3.86 9.75 -12.96
C SER A 14 -3.64 8.47 -12.17
N ARG A 15 -3.09 7.44 -12.81
CA ARG A 15 -2.73 6.19 -12.12
C ARG A 15 -1.51 6.40 -11.25
N ARG A 16 -1.59 5.96 -9.98
CA ARG A 16 -0.42 5.88 -9.11
C ARG A 16 0.57 4.86 -9.68
N LEU A 17 1.80 5.30 -9.91
CA LEU A 17 2.90 4.41 -10.29
C LEU A 17 3.22 3.49 -9.10
N CYS A 18 3.46 2.21 -9.39
CA CYS A 18 3.81 1.20 -8.40
C CYS A 18 5.07 0.50 -8.87
N ASN A 19 6.04 0.31 -7.98
CA ASN A 19 7.31 -0.35 -8.29
C ASN A 19 7.11 -1.79 -8.78
N HIS A 20 8.13 -2.30 -9.47
CA HIS A 20 8.12 -3.63 -10.07
C HIS A 20 7.89 -4.73 -9.01
N GLN A 21 7.13 -5.78 -9.38
CA GLN A 21 6.65 -6.83 -8.47
C GLN A 21 7.76 -7.52 -7.66
N ILE A 22 8.91 -7.76 -8.30
CA ILE A 22 10.06 -8.44 -7.69
C ILE A 22 10.75 -7.57 -6.63
N SER A 23 10.77 -6.24 -6.83
CA SER A 23 11.39 -5.28 -5.91
C SER A 23 10.55 -5.00 -4.66
N ARG A 24 9.31 -5.51 -4.59
CA ARG A 24 8.37 -5.23 -3.51
C ARG A 24 8.52 -6.21 -2.34
N GLY A 25 8.34 -5.68 -1.14
CA GLY A 25 8.39 -6.45 0.10
C GLY A 25 7.42 -7.64 0.12
N PRO A 26 7.67 -8.65 0.96
CA PRO A 26 6.85 -9.87 1.03
C PRO A 26 5.38 -9.59 1.41
N LEU A 27 5.11 -8.53 2.16
CA LEU A 27 3.77 -8.16 2.66
C LEU A 27 3.05 -7.13 1.78
N GLU A 28 3.59 -6.82 0.60
CA GLU A 28 2.99 -5.86 -0.32
C GLU A 28 1.75 -6.44 -1.01
N SER A 29 0.65 -5.67 -1.06
CA SER A 29 -0.67 -6.18 -1.47
C SER A 29 -0.66 -6.84 -2.85
N ARG A 30 -0.03 -6.21 -3.85
CA ARG A 30 0.03 -6.78 -5.20
C ARG A 30 0.84 -8.08 -5.28
N LYS A 31 1.72 -8.37 -4.32
CA LYS A 31 2.48 -9.62 -4.22
C LYS A 31 1.67 -10.67 -3.48
N LEU A 32 1.06 -10.31 -2.34
CA LEU A 32 0.19 -11.18 -1.56
C LEU A 32 -1.00 -11.70 -2.36
N TRP A 33 -1.65 -10.81 -3.12
CA TRP A 33 -2.86 -11.13 -3.90
C TRP A 33 -2.56 -11.59 -5.34
N ARG A 34 -1.30 -11.89 -5.67
CA ARG A 34 -0.90 -12.24 -7.05
C ARG A 34 -1.69 -13.44 -7.59
N ASN A 35 -1.79 -14.53 -6.82
CA ASN A 35 -2.45 -15.75 -7.28
C ASN A 35 -3.97 -15.57 -7.43
N VAL A 36 -4.60 -14.93 -6.43
CA VAL A 36 -6.04 -14.61 -6.49
C VAL A 36 -6.35 -13.75 -7.72
N THR A 37 -5.59 -12.67 -7.93
CA THR A 37 -5.79 -11.80 -9.09
C THR A 37 -5.46 -12.46 -10.43
N PHE A 38 -4.53 -13.43 -10.45
CA PHE A 38 -4.25 -14.24 -11.61
C PHE A 38 -5.45 -15.13 -11.96
N TYR A 39 -5.96 -15.92 -11.02
CA TYR A 39 -7.10 -16.81 -11.27
C TYR A 39 -8.40 -16.07 -11.60
N LEU A 40 -8.63 -14.90 -10.99
CA LEU A 40 -9.75 -14.02 -11.37
C LEU A 40 -9.66 -13.55 -12.83
N LYS A 41 -8.45 -13.25 -13.33
CA LYS A 41 -8.25 -12.87 -14.74
C LYS A 41 -8.50 -14.05 -15.69
N GLU A 42 -8.10 -15.24 -15.29
CA GLU A 42 -8.35 -16.49 -16.02
C GLU A 42 -9.79 -17.01 -15.84
N LYS A 43 -10.66 -16.26 -15.15
CA LYS A 43 -12.06 -16.64 -14.85
C LYS A 43 -12.20 -17.97 -14.08
N ARG A 44 -11.15 -18.36 -13.35
CA ARG A 44 -11.11 -19.56 -12.51
C ARG A 44 -11.49 -19.19 -11.07
N VAL A 45 -12.80 -19.17 -10.79
CA VAL A 45 -13.33 -18.65 -9.52
C VAL A 45 -13.02 -19.57 -8.33
N ASP A 46 -13.10 -20.88 -8.53
CA ASP A 46 -12.84 -21.87 -7.46
C ASP A 46 -11.38 -21.79 -6.99
N ASP A 47 -10.44 -21.75 -7.93
CA ASP A 47 -9.01 -21.58 -7.63
C ASP A 47 -8.71 -20.24 -6.95
N ALA A 48 -9.37 -19.16 -7.37
CA ALA A 48 -9.22 -17.85 -6.73
C ALA A 48 -9.73 -17.88 -5.28
N THR A 49 -10.82 -18.61 -5.02
CA THR A 49 -11.41 -18.78 -3.69
C THR A 49 -10.49 -19.57 -2.78
N GLU A 50 -9.90 -20.65 -3.29
CA GLU A 50 -8.93 -21.47 -2.56
C GLU A 50 -7.67 -20.67 -2.19
N GLU A 51 -7.10 -19.91 -3.13
CA GLU A 51 -5.92 -19.08 -2.84
C GLU A 51 -6.23 -17.93 -1.87
N LYS A 52 -7.44 -17.36 -1.94
CA LYS A 52 -7.93 -16.38 -0.97
C LYS A 52 -8.04 -17.02 0.42
N HIS A 53 -8.64 -18.20 0.51
CA HIS A 53 -8.81 -18.93 1.75
C HIS A 53 -7.46 -19.23 2.41
N LYS A 54 -6.49 -19.75 1.65
CA LYS A 54 -5.12 -19.99 2.16
C LYS A 54 -4.46 -18.73 2.72
N LEU A 55 -4.59 -17.61 2.01
CA LEU A 55 -4.01 -16.33 2.45
C LEU A 55 -4.64 -15.84 3.76
N GLU A 56 -5.97 -15.89 3.86
CA GLU A 56 -6.72 -15.46 5.06
C GLU A 56 -6.50 -16.40 6.24
N GLN A 57 -6.44 -17.72 5.99
CA GLN A 57 -6.17 -18.71 7.02
C GLN A 57 -4.79 -18.50 7.64
N ARG A 58 -3.75 -18.29 6.81
CA ARG A 58 -2.42 -17.95 7.31
C ARG A 58 -2.44 -16.70 8.21
N GLN A 59 -3.17 -15.66 7.83
CA GLN A 59 -3.30 -14.46 8.67
C GLN A 59 -4.04 -14.74 10.00
N ARG A 60 -5.07 -15.59 9.99
CA ARG A 60 -5.76 -16.03 11.21
C ARG A 60 -4.84 -16.81 12.14
N ASP A 61 -4.05 -17.72 11.60
CA ASP A 61 -3.12 -18.54 12.39
C ASP A 61 -2.02 -17.68 13.01
N GLU A 62 -1.42 -16.78 12.24
CA GLU A 62 -0.42 -15.85 12.79
C GLU A 62 -1.03 -14.89 13.84
N ALA A 63 -2.30 -14.48 13.69
CA ALA A 63 -2.98 -13.65 14.69
C ALA A 63 -3.26 -14.44 15.98
N LYS A 64 -3.61 -15.72 15.85
CA LYS A 64 -3.79 -16.64 16.98
C LYS A 64 -2.47 -16.84 17.73
N GLU A 65 -1.38 -17.11 17.00
CA GLU A 65 -0.04 -17.26 17.58
C GLU A 65 0.39 -16.00 18.35
N ARG A 66 0.15 -14.79 17.79
CA ARG A 66 0.45 -13.53 18.48
C ARG A 66 -0.33 -13.38 19.78
N LYS A 67 -1.62 -13.73 19.76
CA LYS A 67 -2.48 -13.71 20.95
C LYS A 67 -1.99 -14.69 22.02
N GLU A 68 -1.62 -15.90 21.63
CA GLU A 68 -1.07 -16.92 22.53
C GLU A 68 0.28 -16.51 23.13
N GLN A 69 1.12 -15.82 22.36
CA GLN A 69 2.39 -15.25 22.83
C GLN A 69 2.23 -13.94 23.63
N GLY A 70 1.01 -13.42 23.77
CA GLY A 70 0.75 -12.14 24.44
C GLY A 70 1.36 -10.92 23.73
N LYS A 71 1.71 -11.04 22.44
CA LYS A 71 2.32 -9.96 21.65
C LYS A 71 1.25 -9.03 21.09
N LYS A 72 1.42 -7.71 21.30
CA LYS A 72 0.60 -6.70 20.63
C LYS A 72 0.96 -6.66 19.14
N TRP A 73 -0.05 -6.42 18.29
CA TRP A 73 0.20 -6.15 16.87
C TRP A 73 0.86 -4.79 16.69
N GLU A 74 2.02 -4.76 16.02
CA GLU A 74 2.76 -3.54 15.70
C GLU A 74 2.70 -3.24 14.20
N THR A 75 2.34 -2.01 13.86
CA THR A 75 2.27 -1.53 12.47
C THR A 75 3.64 -1.03 12.00
N GLN A 76 4.07 -1.42 10.79
CA GLN A 76 5.43 -1.10 10.29
C GLN A 76 5.65 0.37 9.93
N PHE A 77 4.59 1.08 9.56
CA PHE A 77 4.69 2.40 8.92
C PHE A 77 3.99 3.50 9.71
N PHE A 78 3.13 3.13 10.65
CA PHE A 78 2.28 4.03 11.40
C PHE A 78 2.45 3.75 12.88
N HIS A 79 2.19 4.75 13.70
CA HIS A 79 2.06 4.62 15.15
C HIS A 79 0.82 5.37 15.61
N GLU A 80 0.28 4.93 16.74
CA GLU A 80 -0.88 5.51 17.39
C GLU A 80 -0.45 6.71 18.25
N VAL A 81 -1.13 7.85 18.09
CA VAL A 81 -0.95 9.08 18.87
C VAL A 81 -2.33 9.53 19.35
N GLY A 82 -2.68 9.19 20.59
CA GLY A 82 -4.05 9.32 21.09
C GLY A 82 -5.00 8.43 20.28
N GLU A 83 -6.00 9.03 19.64
CA GLU A 83 -6.95 8.32 18.76
C GLU A 83 -6.57 8.36 17.26
N HIS A 84 -5.37 8.86 16.93
CA HIS A 84 -4.96 9.07 15.53
C HIS A 84 -3.78 8.17 15.12
N TRP A 85 -3.73 7.80 13.84
CA TRP A 85 -2.59 7.09 13.24
C TRP A 85 -1.66 8.07 12.50
N VAL A 86 -0.40 8.10 12.90
CA VAL A 86 0.62 8.98 12.32
C VAL A 86 1.64 8.16 11.55
N TYR A 87 1.86 8.50 10.28
CA TYR A 87 2.91 7.90 9.46
C TYR A 87 4.29 8.31 9.97
N HIS A 88 5.25 7.39 10.05
CA HIS A 88 6.59 7.69 10.58
C HIS A 88 7.38 8.72 9.75
N ASN A 89 7.14 8.78 8.43
CA ASN A 89 7.92 9.59 7.48
C ASN A 89 7.03 10.54 6.65
N PRO A 90 6.24 11.44 7.28
CA PRO A 90 5.29 12.29 6.58
C PRO A 90 6.01 13.19 5.57
N LEU A 91 5.29 13.63 4.54
CA LEU A 91 5.87 14.46 3.47
C LEU A 91 6.54 15.73 4.03
N VAL A 92 5.92 16.36 5.02
CA VAL A 92 6.46 17.55 5.71
C VAL A 92 7.85 17.29 6.29
N LYS A 93 8.08 16.11 6.91
CA LYS A 93 9.39 15.71 7.44
C LYS A 93 10.39 15.47 6.31
N ARG A 94 9.97 14.84 5.21
CA ARG A 94 10.83 14.59 4.04
C ARG A 94 11.24 15.86 3.30
N LEU A 95 10.37 16.87 3.25
CA LEU A 95 10.66 18.16 2.62
C LEU A 95 11.62 19.01 3.45
N LYS A 96 11.50 19.01 4.79
CA LYS A 96 12.42 19.72 5.70
C LYS A 96 13.87 19.23 5.59
N ASN A 97 14.06 17.95 5.26
CA ASN A 97 15.39 17.33 5.13
C ASN A 97 16.03 17.55 3.74
N LYS A 98 15.36 18.22 2.79
CA LYS A 98 15.98 18.64 1.55
C LYS A 98 16.78 19.93 1.81
N THR A 99 18.06 19.78 2.14
CA THR A 99 19.05 20.86 2.06
C THR A 99 18.94 21.54 0.69
N PRO A 100 19.10 22.88 0.57
CA PRO A 100 19.05 23.55 -0.72
C PRO A 100 20.03 22.89 -1.69
N GLN A 101 19.55 22.47 -2.86
CA GLN A 101 20.44 22.06 -3.93
C GLN A 101 21.29 23.29 -4.31
N THR A 102 22.55 23.33 -3.90
CA THR A 102 23.55 24.23 -4.48
C THR A 102 23.50 24.05 -5.98
N GLN A 103 23.04 25.08 -6.70
CA GLN A 103 23.05 25.08 -8.16
C GLN A 103 24.48 24.87 -8.63
N ARG A 104 24.81 23.67 -9.09
CA ARG A 104 26.02 23.42 -9.86
C ARG A 104 25.88 24.15 -11.19
N LYS A 105 26.40 25.38 -11.26
CA LYS A 105 26.59 26.10 -12.53
C LYS A 105 27.40 25.19 -13.45
N ARG A 106 26.86 24.85 -14.62
CA ARG A 106 27.63 24.24 -15.70
C ARG A 106 28.63 25.28 -16.22
N PRO A 107 29.95 24.99 -16.26
CA PRO A 107 30.89 25.88 -16.94
C PRO A 107 30.62 25.87 -18.45
N ALA A 108 30.96 27.01 -19.07
CA ALA A 108 30.71 27.36 -20.46
C ALA A 108 31.40 26.44 -21.47
#